data_AF-A0A9E2Y7I2-F1
#
_entry.id   AF-A0A9E2Y7I2-F1
#
_cell.length_a   1.000
_cell.length_b   1.000
_cell.length_c   1.000
_cell.angle_alpha   90.00
_cell.angle_beta   90.00
_cell.angle_gamma   90.00
#
_symmetry.space_group_name_H-M   'P 1'
#
loop_
_entity.id
_entity.type
_entity.pdbx_description
1 polymer ?
#
loop_
_entity_poly.entity_id
_entity_poly.type
_entity_poly.pdbx_seq_one_letter_code
_entity_poly.pdbx_strand_id
1 'polypeptide(L)'
;DEPDLERDRRYVYSFTPDAGFTECFPCPDFSGSFLAYSNGTLYVSQAWDKKLIELSEAGAPVRETQLERRPVGITIVDRVFYLATVDEDWVEGRLQRLGVDAPASSIETLLSFPFKPRSVAYDGERFWTADRNNDAIVSFTVAISEPS
;
A
#
# COMPACT_ATOMS: atom_id res chain seq x y z
N ASP A 1 7.48 -20.83 3.30
CA ASP A 1 8.50 -20.63 2.26
C ASP A 1 8.87 -19.15 2.24
N GLU A 2 10.07 -18.83 2.72
CA GLU A 2 10.66 -17.53 2.45
C GLU A 2 10.87 -17.41 0.93
N PRO A 3 10.49 -16.29 0.30
CA PRO A 3 10.66 -16.12 -1.14
C PRO A 3 12.14 -16.22 -1.51
N ASP A 4 12.44 -16.91 -2.61
CA ASP A 4 13.76 -16.94 -3.23
C ASP A 4 14.12 -15.52 -3.72
N LEU A 5 14.78 -14.75 -2.85
CA LEU A 5 15.10 -13.33 -3.05
C LEU A 5 16.01 -13.08 -4.26
N GLU A 6 16.66 -14.10 -4.83
CA GLU A 6 17.49 -13.93 -6.03
C GLU A 6 16.66 -13.84 -7.32
N ARG A 7 15.37 -14.23 -7.32
CA ARG A 7 14.53 -14.28 -8.53
C ARG A 7 13.35 -13.31 -8.58
N ASP A 8 12.95 -12.70 -7.47
CA ASP A 8 11.79 -11.79 -7.44
C ASP A 8 12.21 -10.32 -7.56
N ARG A 9 12.86 -9.98 -8.69
CA ARG A 9 13.18 -8.57 -8.98
C ARG A 9 11.96 -7.85 -9.49
N ARG A 10 11.43 -6.92 -8.70
CA ARG A 10 10.21 -6.19 -9.03
C ARG A 10 10.52 -4.85 -9.71
N TYR A 11 9.72 -4.52 -10.71
CA TYR A 11 9.80 -3.31 -11.51
C TYR A 11 8.43 -2.63 -11.57
N VAL A 12 8.43 -1.32 -11.75
CA VAL A 12 7.24 -0.56 -12.10
C VAL A 12 7.07 -0.61 -13.61
N TYR A 13 5.85 -0.91 -14.04
CA TYR A 13 5.43 -0.83 -15.43
C TYR A 13 4.33 0.24 -15.57
N SER A 14 4.35 0.97 -16.67
CA SER A 14 3.22 1.79 -17.12
C SER A 14 2.43 1.02 -18.17
N PHE A 15 1.13 1.34 -18.31
CA PHE A 15 0.29 0.79 -19.35
C PHE A 15 -0.47 1.92 -20.04
N THR A 16 -0.41 1.93 -21.37
CA THR A 16 -1.34 2.72 -22.20
C THR A 16 -2.03 1.78 -23.20
N PRO A 17 -3.29 2.04 -23.58
CA PRO A 17 -4.01 1.17 -24.52
C PRO A 17 -3.31 1.00 -25.88
N ASP A 18 -2.53 1.99 -26.32
CA ASP A 18 -1.81 2.00 -27.60
C ASP A 18 -0.42 1.35 -27.54
N ALA A 19 0.28 1.43 -26.41
CA ALA A 19 1.65 0.91 -26.27
C ALA A 19 1.74 -0.40 -25.46
N GLY A 20 0.68 -0.76 -24.72
CA GLY A 20 0.72 -1.89 -23.79
C GLY A 20 1.57 -1.60 -22.55
N PHE A 21 2.08 -2.65 -21.91
CA PHE A 21 2.94 -2.52 -20.74
C PHE A 21 4.37 -2.15 -21.14
N THR A 22 4.89 -1.08 -20.55
CA THR A 22 6.29 -0.62 -20.73
C THR A 22 6.98 -0.56 -19.38
N GLU A 23 8.16 -1.15 -19.28
CA GLU A 23 8.99 -1.08 -18.08
C GLU A 23 9.44 0.36 -17.83
N CYS A 24 9.28 0.86 -16.61
CA CYS A 24 9.70 2.19 -16.22
C CYS A 24 11.05 2.16 -15.50
N PHE A 25 11.09 1.50 -14.34
CA PHE A 25 12.27 1.45 -13.46
C PHE A 25 12.14 0.31 -12.45
N PRO A 26 13.26 -0.18 -11.88
CA PRO A 26 13.23 -1.14 -10.77
C PRO A 26 12.58 -0.52 -9.53
N CYS A 27 11.82 -1.32 -8.78
CA CYS A 27 11.41 -0.91 -7.44
C CYS A 27 12.66 -0.73 -6.56
N PRO A 28 12.65 0.18 -5.57
CA PRO A 28 13.70 0.24 -4.55
C PRO A 28 13.94 -1.14 -3.95
N ASP A 29 15.22 -1.50 -3.76
CA ASP A 29 15.65 -2.82 -3.27
C ASP A 29 15.13 -4.02 -4.10
N PHE A 30 14.63 -3.77 -5.32
CA PHE A 30 13.88 -4.72 -6.13
C PHE A 30 12.63 -5.32 -5.44
N SER A 31 12.13 -4.65 -4.40
CA SER A 31 10.97 -5.06 -3.59
C SER A 31 9.84 -4.06 -3.74
N GLY A 32 8.61 -4.53 -3.93
CA GLY A 32 7.43 -3.67 -4.14
C GLY A 32 6.14 -4.46 -4.15
N SER A 33 5.12 -4.04 -3.40
CA SER A 33 3.91 -4.81 -3.12
C SER A 33 2.66 -4.16 -3.68
N PHE A 34 2.44 -2.89 -3.37
CA PHE A 34 1.31 -2.11 -3.88
C PHE A 34 1.74 -0.67 -4.18
N LEU A 35 1.09 -0.05 -5.16
CA LEU A 35 1.30 1.34 -5.55
C LEU A 35 0.12 2.21 -5.14
N ALA A 36 0.39 3.48 -4.83
CA ALA A 36 -0.60 4.54 -4.78
C ALA A 36 -0.04 5.80 -5.44
N TYR A 37 -0.93 6.65 -5.94
CA TYR A 37 -0.54 7.88 -6.64
C TYR A 37 -1.37 9.04 -6.11
N SER A 38 -0.72 10.17 -5.82
CA SER A 38 -1.41 11.39 -5.39
C SER A 38 -0.58 12.61 -5.74
N ASN A 39 -1.23 13.65 -6.30
CA ASN A 39 -0.63 14.96 -6.55
C ASN A 39 0.71 14.93 -7.31
N GLY A 40 0.85 14.08 -8.33
CA GLY A 40 2.09 13.98 -9.09
C GLY A 40 3.08 12.93 -8.55
N THR A 41 2.87 12.43 -7.34
CA THR A 41 3.82 11.56 -6.64
C THR A 41 3.35 10.11 -6.64
N LEU A 42 4.26 9.21 -7.01
CA LEU A 42 4.06 7.77 -6.91
C LEU A 42 4.63 7.26 -5.59
N TYR A 43 3.89 6.37 -4.93
CA TYR A 43 4.29 5.71 -3.70
C TYR A 43 4.28 4.21 -3.90
N VAL A 44 5.25 3.52 -3.32
CA VAL A 44 5.32 2.06 -3.30
C VAL A 44 5.42 1.56 -1.86
N SER A 45 4.71 0.48 -1.58
CA SER A 45 4.82 -0.23 -0.30
C SER A 45 5.65 -1.51 -0.45
N GLN A 46 6.33 -1.92 0.62
CA GLN A 46 7.06 -3.18 0.69
C GLN A 46 6.52 -3.98 1.87
N ALA A 47 5.90 -5.13 1.61
CA ALA A 47 5.29 -5.96 2.65
C ALA A 47 6.34 -6.54 3.60
N TRP A 48 7.40 -7.15 3.04
CA TRP A 48 8.44 -7.84 3.79
C TRP A 48 9.33 -6.87 4.58
N ASP A 49 9.79 -5.81 3.91
CA ASP A 49 10.63 -4.77 4.51
C ASP A 49 9.83 -3.75 5.35
N LYS A 50 8.49 -3.86 5.31
CA LYS A 50 7.52 -3.01 6.01
C LYS A 50 7.78 -1.53 5.73
N LYS A 51 7.99 -1.16 4.48
CA LYS A 51 8.23 0.24 4.09
C LYS A 51 7.06 0.83 3.34
N LEU A 52 6.88 2.13 3.49
CA LEU A 52 6.16 2.99 2.57
C LEU A 52 7.16 4.00 2.00
N ILE A 53 7.27 4.05 0.68
CA ILE A 53 8.32 4.77 -0.02
C ILE A 53 7.69 5.76 -0.99
N GLU A 54 8.09 7.02 -0.86
CA GLU A 54 7.84 8.07 -1.82
C GLU A 54 8.89 8.01 -2.94
N LEU A 55 8.46 8.02 -4.20
CA LEU A 55 9.34 7.91 -5.35
C LEU A 55 9.47 9.24 -6.09
N SER A 56 10.68 9.51 -6.59
CA SER A 56 10.89 10.52 -7.62
C SER A 56 10.36 10.04 -8.97
N GLU A 57 10.27 10.94 -9.96
CA GLU A 57 9.88 10.57 -11.33
C GLU A 57 10.76 9.48 -11.94
N ALA A 58 12.03 9.41 -11.54
CA ALA A 58 12.98 8.40 -11.98
C ALA A 58 12.93 7.08 -11.17
N GLY A 59 12.01 6.98 -10.20
CA GLY A 59 11.86 5.79 -9.34
C GLY A 59 12.84 5.71 -8.18
N ALA A 60 13.62 6.76 -7.92
CA ALA A 60 14.51 6.79 -6.76
C ALA A 60 13.72 7.07 -5.47
N PRO A 61 14.05 6.43 -4.33
CA PRO A 61 13.41 6.74 -3.05
C PRO A 61 13.73 8.19 -2.63
N VAL A 62 12.68 8.98 -2.39
CA VAL A 62 12.76 10.36 -1.87
C VAL A 62 12.60 10.36 -0.35
N ARG A 63 11.66 9.56 0.15
CA ARG A 63 11.40 9.39 1.58
C ARG A 63 10.93 7.97 1.87
N GLU A 64 11.42 7.41 2.96
CA GLU A 64 11.02 6.10 3.47
C GLU A 64 10.36 6.26 4.83
N THR A 65 9.21 5.62 5.00
CA THR A 65 8.51 5.50 6.28
C THR A 65 8.52 4.05 6.70
N GLN A 66 9.15 3.75 7.84
CA GLN A 66 9.16 2.42 8.42
C GLN A 66 7.80 2.13 9.08
N LEU A 67 7.17 1.03 8.67
CA LEU A 67 5.93 0.53 9.21
C LEU A 67 6.22 -0.59 10.22
N GLU A 68 5.35 -0.73 11.23
CA GLU A 68 5.43 -1.84 12.18
C GLU A 68 4.79 -3.13 11.63
N ARG A 69 3.78 -2.98 10.77
CA ARG A 69 2.96 -4.05 10.18
C ARG A 69 3.21 -4.15 8.69
N ARG A 70 2.96 -5.32 8.09
CA ARG A 70 3.16 -5.55 6.66
C ARG A 70 2.02 -4.91 5.86
N PRO A 71 2.30 -3.95 4.96
CA PRO A 71 1.28 -3.44 4.06
C PRO A 71 0.87 -4.53 3.05
N VAL A 72 -0.43 -4.80 2.99
CA VAL A 72 -1.07 -5.69 2.02
C VAL A 72 -2.08 -4.97 1.14
N GLY A 73 -2.09 -3.63 1.19
CA GLY A 73 -2.89 -2.74 0.36
C GLY A 73 -2.63 -1.29 0.73
N ILE A 74 -2.75 -0.40 -0.24
CA ILE A 74 -2.60 1.05 -0.07
C ILE A 74 -3.57 1.78 -0.98
N THR A 75 -4.20 2.83 -0.45
CA THR A 75 -4.84 3.88 -1.24
C THR A 75 -4.57 5.23 -0.57
N ILE A 76 -4.75 6.32 -1.30
CA ILE A 76 -4.60 7.69 -0.78
C ILE A 76 -5.92 8.42 -0.99
N VAL A 77 -6.44 9.03 0.06
CA VAL A 77 -7.61 9.91 0.01
C VAL A 77 -7.24 11.19 0.75
N ASP A 78 -7.40 12.34 0.10
CA ASP A 78 -7.13 13.67 0.67
C ASP A 78 -5.81 13.77 1.44
N ARG A 79 -4.70 13.35 0.80
CA ARG A 79 -3.35 13.34 1.39
C ARG A 79 -3.21 12.48 2.65
N VAL A 80 -4.06 11.47 2.80
CA VAL A 80 -3.95 10.45 3.86
C VAL A 80 -3.85 9.08 3.21
N PHE A 81 -2.79 8.35 3.56
CA PHE A 81 -2.68 6.93 3.26
C PHE A 81 -3.70 6.15 4.08
N TYR A 82 -4.39 5.23 3.42
CA TYR A 82 -5.14 4.16 4.05
C TYR A 82 -4.46 2.85 3.71
N LEU A 83 -3.97 2.16 4.73
CA LEU A 83 -3.15 0.97 4.63
C LEU A 83 -3.95 -0.22 5.15
N ALA A 84 -4.21 -1.20 4.30
CA ALA A 84 -4.57 -2.53 4.78
C ALA A 84 -3.27 -3.22 5.20
N THR A 85 -3.17 -3.62 6.46
CA THR A 85 -1.95 -4.23 7.02
C THR A 85 -2.22 -5.54 7.73
N VAL A 86 -1.20 -6.39 7.81
CA VAL A 86 -1.21 -7.63 8.61
C VAL A 86 -0.01 -7.67 9.56
N ASP A 87 -0.12 -8.46 10.61
CA ASP A 87 0.97 -8.76 11.55
C ASP A 87 2.07 -9.66 10.93
N GLU A 88 3.05 -10.04 11.75
CA GLU A 88 4.18 -10.89 11.37
C GLU A 88 3.74 -12.30 10.93
N ASP A 89 2.62 -12.79 11.46
CA ASP A 89 2.10 -14.13 11.21
C ASP A 89 1.05 -14.17 10.08
N TRP A 90 0.75 -13.02 9.45
CA TRP A 90 -0.27 -12.89 8.41
C TRP A 90 -1.68 -13.32 8.89
N VAL A 91 -2.00 -13.04 10.16
CA VAL A 91 -3.25 -13.40 10.81
C VAL A 91 -4.11 -12.17 11.03
N GLU A 92 -3.65 -11.19 11.79
CA GLU A 92 -4.46 -10.03 12.16
C GLU A 92 -4.44 -8.92 11.11
N GLY A 93 -5.55 -8.77 10.39
CA GLY A 93 -5.76 -7.65 9.47
C GLY A 93 -6.17 -6.36 10.19
N ARG A 94 -5.60 -5.22 9.80
CA ARG A 94 -6.02 -3.88 10.25
C ARG A 94 -6.12 -2.91 9.08
N LEU A 95 -7.01 -1.93 9.21
CA LEU A 95 -6.95 -0.71 8.42
C LEU A 95 -6.28 0.36 9.26
N GLN A 96 -5.20 0.93 8.74
CA GLN A 96 -4.47 2.02 9.38
C GLN A 96 -4.50 3.26 8.50
N ARG A 97 -4.35 4.44 9.10
CA ARG A 97 -4.18 5.70 8.39
C ARG A 97 -2.88 6.40 8.76
N LEU A 98 -2.36 7.18 7.81
CA LEU A 98 -1.16 7.99 7.98
C LEU A 98 -1.25 9.21 7.05
N GLY A 99 -1.12 10.42 7.58
CA GLY A 99 -0.97 11.62 6.74
C GLY A 99 0.27 11.51 5.87
N VAL A 100 0.21 11.92 4.60
CA VAL A 100 1.31 11.67 3.66
C VAL A 100 2.65 12.20 4.16
N ASP A 101 2.70 13.36 4.80
CA ASP A 101 3.93 13.98 5.34
C ASP A 101 4.17 13.66 6.83
N ALA A 102 3.28 12.90 7.45
CA ALA A 102 3.31 12.65 8.88
C ALA A 102 4.36 11.57 9.23
N PRO A 103 4.92 11.60 10.46
CA PRO A 103 5.88 10.60 10.90
C PRO A 103 5.21 9.24 11.14
N ALA A 104 5.98 8.15 11.02
CA ALA A 104 5.48 6.78 11.31
C ALA A 104 4.84 6.65 12.70
N SER A 105 5.29 7.44 13.68
CA SER A 105 4.73 7.45 15.04
C SER A 105 3.28 7.94 15.12
N SER A 106 2.74 8.58 14.07
CA SER A 106 1.35 9.04 14.02
C SER A 106 0.43 8.06 13.26
N ILE A 107 0.88 6.84 12.99
CA ILE A 107 0.02 5.82 12.37
C ILE A 107 -1.11 5.47 13.35
N GLU A 108 -2.34 5.59 12.88
CA GLU A 108 -3.53 5.26 13.66
C GLU A 108 -4.22 4.01 13.10
N THR A 109 -4.69 3.12 13.99
CA THR A 109 -5.54 2.00 13.60
C THR A 109 -7.00 2.45 13.62
N LEU A 110 -7.69 2.33 12.49
CA LEU A 110 -9.10 2.69 12.35
C LEU A 110 -10.03 1.52 12.70
N LEU A 111 -9.67 0.32 12.24
CA LEU A 111 -10.42 -0.90 12.52
C LEU A 111 -9.53 -2.15 12.40
N SER A 112 -10.02 -3.25 12.95
CA SER A 112 -9.51 -4.59 12.70
C SER A 112 -10.43 -5.31 11.72
N PHE A 113 -9.85 -5.99 10.73
CA PHE A 113 -10.61 -6.83 9.82
C PHE A 113 -10.90 -8.19 10.48
N PRO A 114 -12.14 -8.71 10.41
CA PRO A 114 -12.45 -10.06 10.87
C PRO A 114 -12.01 -11.15 9.86
N PHE A 115 -11.19 -10.79 8.88
CA PHE A 115 -10.71 -11.62 7.78
C PHE A 115 -9.31 -11.17 7.34
N LYS A 116 -8.71 -11.87 6.36
CA LYS A 116 -7.40 -11.53 5.81
C LYS A 116 -7.54 -10.57 4.62
N PRO A 117 -7.32 -9.26 4.80
CA PRO A 117 -7.52 -8.29 3.73
C PRO A 117 -6.46 -8.46 2.63
N ARG A 118 -6.83 -8.13 1.41
CA ARG A 118 -5.90 -7.93 0.30
C ARG A 118 -6.33 -6.70 -0.49
N SER A 119 -5.37 -5.81 -0.68
CA SER A 119 -5.56 -4.48 -1.24
C SER A 119 -6.52 -3.61 -0.42
N VAL A 120 -6.57 -2.33 -0.76
CA VAL A 120 -7.62 -1.42 -0.34
C VAL A 120 -7.80 -0.37 -1.44
N ALA A 121 -9.04 -0.05 -1.78
CA ALA A 121 -9.39 0.99 -2.74
C ALA A 121 -10.46 1.90 -2.15
N TYR A 122 -10.59 3.11 -2.68
CA TYR A 122 -11.64 4.07 -2.33
C TYR A 122 -12.34 4.53 -3.61
N ASP A 123 -13.68 4.52 -3.63
CA ASP A 123 -14.47 4.86 -4.82
C ASP A 123 -15.05 6.29 -4.81
N GLY A 124 -14.74 7.08 -3.77
CA GLY A 124 -15.33 8.40 -3.54
C GLY A 124 -16.44 8.42 -2.47
N GLU A 125 -16.91 7.25 -2.03
CA GLU A 125 -17.89 7.10 -0.93
C GLU A 125 -17.43 6.05 0.08
N ARG A 126 -16.94 4.90 -0.40
CA ARG A 126 -16.66 3.68 0.37
C ARG A 126 -15.25 3.16 0.10
N PHE A 127 -14.74 2.47 1.10
CA PHE A 127 -13.55 1.64 0.97
C PHE A 127 -13.93 0.23 0.57
N TRP A 128 -13.04 -0.38 -0.21
CA TRP A 128 -13.20 -1.74 -0.74
C TRP A 128 -11.93 -2.55 -0.48
N THR A 129 -12.08 -3.79 -0.04
CA THR A 129 -10.96 -4.74 0.13
C THR A 129 -11.41 -6.13 -0.29
N ALA A 130 -10.48 -6.97 -0.73
CA ALA A 130 -10.76 -8.37 -0.94
C ALA A 130 -10.54 -9.16 0.34
N ASP A 131 -11.50 -10.00 0.71
CA ASP A 131 -11.28 -11.08 1.65
C ASP A 131 -10.60 -12.23 0.91
N ARG A 132 -9.29 -12.33 1.08
CA ARG A 132 -8.43 -13.25 0.31
C ARG A 132 -8.88 -14.71 0.39
N ASN A 133 -9.48 -15.11 1.52
CA ASN A 133 -9.70 -16.52 1.83
C ASN A 133 -11.16 -16.96 1.67
N ASN A 134 -12.08 -16.03 1.40
CA ASN A 134 -13.52 -16.31 1.35
C ASN A 134 -14.18 -15.86 0.04
N ASP A 135 -13.40 -15.66 -1.02
CA ASP A 135 -13.88 -15.29 -2.37
C ASP A 135 -14.85 -14.09 -2.37
N ALA A 136 -14.61 -13.12 -1.48
CA ALA A 136 -15.51 -11.99 -1.26
C ALA A 136 -14.80 -10.64 -1.45
N ILE A 137 -15.57 -9.67 -1.95
CA ILE A 137 -15.20 -8.26 -1.96
C ILE A 137 -16.05 -7.55 -0.89
N VAL A 138 -15.39 -6.86 0.02
CA VAL A 138 -16.02 -6.23 1.18
C VAL A 138 -15.96 -4.72 1.02
N SER A 139 -17.13 -4.06 1.06
CA SER A 139 -17.25 -2.60 1.14
C SER A 139 -17.48 -2.16 2.57
N PHE A 140 -16.89 -1.05 2.99
CA PHE A 140 -17.10 -0.45 4.31
C PHE A 140 -16.84 1.06 4.28
N THR A 141 -17.25 1.76 5.34
CA THR A 141 -17.00 3.19 5.51
C THR A 141 -16.21 3.42 6.79
N VAL A 142 -15.26 4.36 6.74
CA VAL A 142 -14.58 4.91 7.92
C VAL A 142 -14.67 6.42 7.86
N ALA A 143 -14.56 7.09 9.01
CA ALA A 143 -14.50 8.54 9.03
C ALA A 143 -13.23 9.01 8.30
N ILE A 144 -13.42 9.76 7.22
CA ILE A 144 -12.35 10.47 6.54
C ILE A 144 -12.22 11.81 7.25
N SER A 145 -11.16 11.96 8.02
CA SER A 145 -10.81 13.23 8.65
C SER A 145 -9.32 13.46 8.44
N GLU A 146 -8.92 14.73 8.33
CA GLU A 146 -7.50 15.06 8.40
C GLU A 146 -6.93 14.58 9.75
N PRO A 147 -5.73 13.99 9.77
CA PRO A 147 -5.03 13.70 11.01
C PRO A 147 -4.77 15.02 11.73
N SER A 148 -5.08 15.05 13.03
CA SER A 148 -4.85 16.19 13.93
C SER A 148 -3.38 16.45 14.19
#